data_AF-A0A560UGB2-F1
#
_entry.id   AF-A0A560UGB2-F1
#
_cell.length_a   1.000
_cell.length_b   1.000
_cell.length_c   1.000
_cell.angle_alpha   90.00
_cell.angle_beta   90.00
_cell.angle_gamma   90.00
#
_symmetry.space_group_name_H-M   'P 1'
#
loop_
_entity.id
_entity.type
_entity.pdbx_description
1 polymer ?
#
loop_
_entity_poly.entity_id
_entity_poly.type
_entity_poly.pdbx_seq_one_letter_code
_entity_poly.pdbx_strand_id
1 'polypeptide(L)'
;MDAAHKREVSKVINCIVKLISIYKLSIEDIAGAISNQHPANRRKARYMDPMSGRTWSGRGRRPVWMKGRDPEEFLLPEDVD
;
A
#
# COMPACT_ATOMS: atom_id res chain seq x y z
N MET A 1 -10.44 20.37 -0.80
CA MET A 1 -11.08 19.48 0.20
C MET A 1 -12.35 20.13 0.72
N ASP A 2 -13.49 19.60 0.33
CA ASP A 2 -14.82 20.11 0.68
C ASP A 2 -15.11 20.06 2.19
N ALA A 3 -15.95 20.98 2.68
CA ALA A 3 -16.29 21.08 4.10
C ALA A 3 -16.96 19.81 4.66
N ALA A 4 -17.67 19.05 3.81
CA ALA A 4 -18.25 17.76 4.17
C ALA A 4 -17.18 16.70 4.48
N HIS A 5 -16.11 16.66 3.70
CA HIS A 5 -14.99 15.74 3.92
C HIS A 5 -14.29 16.05 5.25
N LYS A 6 -14.09 17.33 5.58
CA LYS A 6 -13.48 17.73 6.86
C LYS A 6 -14.31 17.28 8.06
N ARG A 7 -15.64 17.42 8.00
CA ARG A 7 -16.53 16.97 9.09
C ARG A 7 -16.47 15.46 9.29
N GLU A 8 -16.44 14.71 8.18
CA GLU A 8 -16.37 13.26 8.25
C GLU A 8 -15.03 12.78 8.83
N VAL A 9 -13.92 13.36 8.37
CA VAL A 9 -12.59 13.10 8.93
C VAL A 9 -12.52 13.42 10.42
N SER A 10 -13.10 14.54 10.87
CA SER A 10 -13.14 14.88 12.31
C SER A 10 -13.91 13.85 13.14
N LYS A 11 -15.02 13.29 12.63
CA LYS A 11 -15.75 12.22 13.34
C LYS A 11 -14.91 10.96 13.47
N VAL A 12 -14.24 10.57 12.40
CA VAL A 12 -13.37 9.39 12.37
C VAL A 12 -12.21 9.56 13.36
N ILE A 13 -11.55 10.72 13.35
CA ILE A 13 -10.46 11.03 14.29
C ILE A 13 -10.96 10.93 15.74
N ASN A 14 -12.13 11.51 16.06
CA ASN A 14 -12.68 11.45 17.42
C ASN A 14 -12.97 10.01 17.85
N CYS A 15 -13.55 9.20 16.96
CA CYS A 15 -13.80 7.78 17.20
C CYS A 15 -12.50 7.02 17.51
N ILE A 16 -11.46 7.23 16.71
CA ILE A 16 -10.15 6.60 16.90
C ILE A 16 -9.55 7.01 18.25
N VAL A 17 -9.51 8.31 18.57
CA VAL A 17 -8.97 8.81 19.85
C VAL A 17 -9.72 8.21 21.04
N LYS A 18 -11.04 8.06 20.95
CA LYS A 18 -11.85 7.43 21.99
C LYS A 18 -11.45 5.96 22.20
N LEU A 19 -11.27 5.21 21.13
CA LEU A 19 -10.84 3.81 21.20
C LEU A 19 -9.43 3.68 21.78
N ILE A 20 -8.49 4.52 21.33
CA ILE A 20 -7.12 4.57 21.88
C ILE A 20 -7.16 4.80 23.40
N SER A 21 -8.00 5.73 23.85
CA SER A 21 -8.14 6.05 25.28
C SER A 21 -8.75 4.89 26.08
N ILE A 22 -9.80 4.25 25.59
CA ILE A 22 -10.49 3.14 26.27
C ILE A 22 -9.56 1.94 26.44
N TYR A 23 -8.83 1.60 25.38
CA TYR A 23 -7.95 0.44 25.36
C TYR A 23 -6.52 0.75 25.81
N LYS A 24 -6.24 2.00 26.24
CA LYS A 24 -4.92 2.48 26.65
C LYS A 24 -3.82 2.13 25.63
N LEU A 25 -4.13 2.29 24.35
CA LEU A 25 -3.18 2.04 23.28
C LEU A 25 -2.16 3.18 23.23
N SER A 26 -0.89 2.84 23.05
CA SER A 26 0.14 3.83 22.78
C SER A 26 0.21 4.17 21.29
N ILE A 27 0.86 5.29 20.96
CA ILE A 27 1.17 5.63 19.57
C ILE A 27 2.10 4.58 18.95
N GLU A 28 2.98 3.96 19.76
CA GLU A 28 3.89 2.90 19.31
C GLU A 28 3.13 1.63 18.89
N ASP A 29 2.08 1.24 19.63
CA ASP A 29 1.24 0.10 19.28
C ASP A 29 0.52 0.33 17.93
N ILE A 30 0.03 1.56 17.73
CA ILE A 30 -0.65 1.96 16.49
C ILE A 30 0.35 2.04 15.35
N ALA A 31 1.52 2.65 15.56
CA ALA A 31 2.58 2.75 14.57
C ALA A 31 3.09 1.35 14.16
N GLY A 32 3.28 0.45 15.14
CA GLY A 32 3.62 -0.95 14.91
C GLY A 32 2.53 -1.68 14.14
N ALA A 33 1.25 -1.47 14.47
CA ALA A 33 0.13 -2.04 13.74
C ALA A 33 0.04 -1.53 12.29
N ILE A 34 0.24 -0.23 12.06
CA ILE A 34 0.28 0.36 10.70
C ILE A 34 1.46 -0.19 9.92
N SER A 35 2.64 -0.27 10.53
CA SER A 35 3.84 -0.85 9.93
C SER A 35 3.67 -2.35 9.63
N ASN A 36 2.91 -3.09 10.43
CA ASN A 36 2.58 -4.50 10.16
C ASN A 36 1.46 -4.67 9.11
N GLN A 37 0.55 -3.69 9.00
CA GLN A 37 -0.49 -3.65 7.97
C GLN A 37 0.06 -3.26 6.60
N HIS A 38 1.13 -2.46 6.56
CA HIS A 38 1.95 -2.27 5.38
C HIS A 38 2.98 -3.39 5.36
N PRO A 39 2.74 -4.53 4.68
CA PRO A 39 3.74 -5.60 4.64
C PRO A 39 5.07 -4.99 4.19
N ALA A 40 6.03 -4.89 5.12
CA ALA A 40 7.37 -4.31 4.96
C ALA A 40 8.23 -5.05 3.90
N ASN A 41 7.59 -5.90 3.11
CA ASN A 41 8.19 -6.78 2.13
C ASN A 41 7.28 -7.07 0.92
N ARG A 42 6.25 -6.26 0.64
CA ARG A 42 5.78 -6.16 -0.75
C ARG A 42 6.76 -5.27 -1.48
N ARG A 43 7.89 -5.86 -1.91
CA ARG A 43 8.84 -5.22 -2.82
C ARG A 43 8.04 -4.51 -3.91
N LYS A 44 8.31 -3.22 -4.11
CA LYS A 44 7.66 -2.37 -5.11
C LYS A 44 7.56 -3.17 -6.40
N ALA A 45 6.34 -3.29 -6.94
CA ALA A 45 6.14 -3.92 -8.22
C ALA A 45 6.98 -3.16 -9.25
N ARG A 46 7.89 -3.85 -9.93
CA ARG A 46 8.73 -3.26 -10.98
C ARG A 46 8.11 -3.46 -12.35
N TYR A 47 7.30 -4.52 -12.50
CA TYR A 47 6.65 -4.88 -13.74
C TYR A 47 5.14 -5.09 -13.53
N MET A 48 4.32 -4.75 -14.53
CA MET A 48 2.87 -4.98 -14.56
C MET A 48 2.43 -5.49 -15.93
N ASP A 49 1.57 -6.52 -15.93
CA ASP A 49 0.88 -7.02 -17.12
C ASP A 49 -0.21 -6.01 -17.55
N PRO A 50 -0.12 -5.39 -18.75
CA PRO A 50 -1.13 -4.44 -19.23
C PRO A 50 -2.50 -5.08 -19.46
N MET A 51 -2.57 -6.41 -19.66
CA MET A 51 -3.83 -7.09 -19.98
C MET A 51 -4.59 -7.52 -18.73
N SER A 52 -3.89 -7.90 -17.66
CA SER A 52 -4.51 -8.47 -16.45
C SER A 52 -4.25 -7.68 -15.17
N GLY A 53 -3.41 -6.64 -15.20
CA GLY A 53 -3.01 -5.86 -14.02
C GLY A 53 -2.17 -6.65 -13.00
N ARG A 54 -1.64 -7.82 -13.37
CA ARG A 54 -0.78 -8.61 -12.47
C ARG A 54 0.58 -7.96 -12.35
N THR A 55 1.13 -7.91 -11.14
CA THR A 55 2.42 -7.27 -10.90
C THR A 55 3.52 -8.26 -10.53
N TRP A 56 4.76 -7.89 -10.83
CA TRP A 56 5.95 -8.66 -10.47
C TRP A 56 7.09 -7.74 -10.00
N SER A 57 7.76 -8.12 -8.92
CA SER A 57 8.82 -7.31 -8.30
C SER A 57 10.22 -7.53 -8.90
N GLY A 58 10.34 -8.36 -9.95
CA GLY A 58 11.62 -8.70 -10.56
C GLY A 58 12.44 -9.76 -9.79
N ARG A 59 11.92 -10.30 -8.69
CA ARG A 59 12.54 -11.41 -7.95
C ARG A 59 11.64 -12.66 -7.94
N GLY A 60 12.28 -13.83 -7.92
CA GLY A 60 11.59 -15.13 -7.97
C GLY A 60 11.29 -15.59 -9.41
N ARG A 61 10.40 -16.58 -9.55
CA ARG A 61 10.06 -17.14 -10.86
C ARG A 61 9.39 -16.07 -11.74
N ARG A 62 9.95 -15.88 -12.94
CA ARG A 62 9.38 -14.95 -13.94
C ARG A 62 7.95 -15.38 -14.31
N PRO A 63 6.97 -14.47 -14.32
CA PRO A 63 5.60 -14.78 -14.68
C PRO A 63 5.43 -15.22 -16.13
N VAL A 64 4.37 -15.99 -16.42
CA VAL A 64 4.07 -16.52 -17.76
C VAL A 64 3.84 -15.39 -18.78
N TRP A 65 3.21 -14.30 -18.36
CA TRP A 65 2.92 -13.14 -19.23
C TRP A 65 4.18 -12.41 -19.71
N MET A 66 5.33 -12.58 -19.03
CA MET A 66 6.62 -12.05 -19.48
C MET A 66 7.47 -13.07 -20.26
N LYS A 67 7.02 -14.32 -20.43
CA LYS A 67 7.84 -15.37 -21.03
C LYS A 67 8.04 -15.08 -22.53
N GLY A 68 9.30 -14.89 -22.94
CA GLY A 68 9.65 -14.65 -24.35
C GLY A 68 9.37 -13.24 -24.87
N ARG A 69 9.06 -12.28 -23.99
CA ARG A 69 8.86 -10.87 -24.32
C ARG A 69 9.91 -10.00 -23.63
N ASP A 70 10.05 -8.77 -24.11
CA ASP A 70 10.97 -7.82 -23.50
C ASP A 70 10.44 -7.39 -22.11
N PRO A 71 11.24 -7.44 -21.03
CA PRO A 71 10.83 -6.97 -19.71
C PRO A 71 10.47 -5.48 -19.67
N GLU A 72 11.06 -4.65 -20.52
CA GLU A 72 10.86 -3.20 -20.53
C GLU A 72 9.43 -2.81 -20.94
N GLU A 73 8.75 -3.64 -21.76
CA GLU A 73 7.34 -3.46 -22.12
C GLU A 73 6.39 -3.47 -20.91
N PHE A 74 6.83 -4.08 -19.81
CA PHE A 74 6.03 -4.24 -18.61
C PHE A 74 6.51 -3.34 -17.47
N LEU A 75 7.55 -2.53 -17.67
CA LEU A 75 8.16 -1.76 -16.59
C LEU A 75 7.16 -0.70 -16.10
N LEU A 76 6.91 -0.69 -14.79
CA LEU A 76 6.15 0.39 -14.18
C LEU A 76 7.01 1.66 -14.13
N PRO A 77 6.41 2.85 -14.26
CA PRO A 77 7.14 4.10 -14.03
C PRO A 77 7.71 4.05 -12.61
N GLU A 78 9.03 4.27 -12.50
CA GLU A 78 9.70 4.31 -11.22
C GLU A 78 9.14 5.52 -10.45
N ASP A 79 8.29 5.27 -9.45
CA ASP A 79 7.81 6.32 -8.54
C ASP A 79 9.07 6.98 -7.95
N VAL A 80 9.35 8.21 -8.41
CA VAL A 80 10.39 9.07 -7.89
C VAL A 80 9.83 9.60 -6.57
N ASP A 81 10.33 9.07 -5.46
CA ASP A 81 10.04 9.56 -4.11
C ASP A 81 10.37 11.06 -3.98
#